data_AF-A0A6J4JAT9-F1
#
_entry.id   AF-A0A6J4JAT9-F1
#
_cell.length_a   1.000
_cell.length_b   1.000
_cell.length_c   1.000
_cell.angle_alpha   90.00
_cell.angle_beta   90.00
_cell.angle_gamma   90.00
#
_symmetry.space_group_name_H-M   'P 1'
#
loop_
_entity.id
_entity.type
_entity.pdbx_description
1 polymer ?
#
loop_
_entity_poly.entity_id
_entity_poly.type
_entity_poly.pdbx_seq_one_letter_code
_entity_poly.pdbx_strand_id
1 'polypeptide(L)'
;ASRALFGGAPGTGDASIPTVAIPAAETTALTLVDAFVRAGLVASRGEARRLAAQGGLALDAARLDAAALDRPLVDALPDGTGLLRAGKKRYRRVVVG
;
A
#
# COMPACT_ATOMS: atom_id res chain seq x y z
N ALA A 1 13.66 -12.04 -23.57
CA ALA A 1 12.64 -11.95 -22.50
C ALA A 1 13.36 -12.08 -21.16
N SER A 2 13.84 -10.95 -20.60
CA SER A 2 14.80 -10.99 -19.50
C SER A 2 14.75 -9.70 -18.69
N ARG A 3 14.25 -9.75 -17.44
CA ARG A 3 14.59 -8.91 -16.26
C ARG A 3 13.46 -8.91 -15.23
N ALA A 4 13.35 -9.98 -14.44
CA ALA A 4 12.55 -9.97 -13.21
C ALA A 4 13.27 -10.74 -12.07
N LEU A 5 14.61 -10.69 -12.04
CA LEU A 5 15.43 -11.49 -11.13
C LEU A 5 16.39 -10.71 -10.22
N PHE A 6 16.34 -9.38 -10.19
CA PHE A 6 17.22 -8.61 -9.31
C PHE A 6 16.46 -7.45 -8.66
N GLY A 7 16.03 -7.62 -7.39
CA GLY A 7 15.66 -6.45 -6.56
C GLY A 7 14.40 -6.49 -5.70
N GLY A 8 13.86 -7.65 -5.30
CA GLY A 8 13.27 -7.80 -3.95
C GLY A 8 11.89 -7.22 -3.63
N ALA A 9 11.00 -6.95 -4.59
CA ALA A 9 9.57 -6.77 -4.31
C ALA A 9 8.72 -7.41 -5.40
N PRO A 10 7.69 -8.19 -5.06
CA PRO A 10 6.77 -8.74 -6.05
C PRO A 10 5.90 -7.62 -6.65
N GLY A 11 5.56 -7.74 -7.93
CA GLY A 11 4.72 -6.77 -8.63
C GLY A 11 3.23 -7.02 -8.40
N THR A 12 2.39 -6.03 -8.65
CA THR A 12 0.93 -6.06 -8.40
C THR A 12 0.19 -7.23 -9.10
N GLY A 13 0.79 -7.83 -10.14
CA GLY A 13 0.29 -9.01 -10.85
C GLY A 13 0.73 -10.37 -10.30
N ASP A 14 1.51 -10.41 -9.21
CA ASP A 14 1.99 -11.66 -8.62
C ASP A 14 0.89 -12.33 -7.76
N ALA A 15 0.49 -13.53 -8.15
CA ALA A 15 -0.57 -14.30 -7.49
C ALA A 15 -0.22 -14.72 -6.05
N SER A 16 1.06 -14.67 -5.66
CA SER A 16 1.51 -14.99 -4.30
C SER A 16 1.25 -13.86 -3.30
N ILE A 17 0.89 -12.65 -3.75
CA ILE A 17 0.67 -11.50 -2.88
C ILE A 17 -0.68 -11.60 -2.18
N PRO A 18 -0.72 -11.59 -0.84
CA PRO A 18 -1.97 -11.54 -0.11
C PRO A 18 -2.75 -10.27 -0.48
N THR A 19 -3.98 -10.46 -0.93
CA THR A 19 -4.84 -9.39 -1.46
C THR A 19 -5.91 -9.01 -0.44
N VAL A 20 -6.20 -7.72 -0.37
CA VAL A 20 -7.21 -7.12 0.50
C VAL A 20 -8.18 -6.35 -0.38
N ALA A 21 -9.45 -6.73 -0.32
CA ALA A 21 -10.51 -5.99 -1.00
C ALA A 21 -11.01 -4.86 -0.08
N ILE A 22 -11.12 -3.65 -0.62
CA ILE A 22 -11.74 -2.51 0.04
C ILE A 22 -12.97 -2.10 -0.76
N PRO A 23 -14.16 -2.04 -0.14
CA PRO A 23 -15.37 -1.61 -0.84
C PRO A 23 -15.21 -0.21 -1.43
N ALA A 24 -15.61 -0.01 -2.68
CA ALA A 24 -15.54 1.29 -3.34
C ALA A 24 -16.26 2.39 -2.52
N ALA A 25 -17.39 2.06 -1.90
CA ALA A 25 -18.15 2.95 -1.02
C ALA A 25 -17.34 3.50 0.18
N GLU A 26 -16.30 2.79 0.61
CA GLU A 26 -15.47 3.18 1.75
C GLU A 26 -14.20 3.93 1.33
N THR A 27 -13.75 3.81 0.07
CA THR A 27 -12.51 4.44 -0.40
C THR A 27 -12.47 5.96 -0.29
N THR A 28 -13.64 6.60 -0.33
CA THR A 28 -13.80 8.05 -0.16
C THR A 28 -13.67 8.50 1.30
N ALA A 29 -14.02 7.61 2.24
CA ALA A 29 -13.92 7.86 3.68
C ALA A 29 -12.58 7.41 4.28
N LEU A 30 -11.86 6.52 3.58
CA LEU A 30 -10.58 5.97 4.01
C LEU A 30 -9.41 6.76 3.44
N THR A 31 -8.36 6.85 4.25
CA THR A 31 -7.07 7.41 3.83
C THR A 31 -6.07 6.29 3.54
N LEU A 32 -4.93 6.63 2.91
CA LEU A 32 -3.86 5.67 2.69
C LEU A 32 -3.42 4.98 3.99
N VAL A 33 -3.31 5.72 5.09
CA VAL A 33 -2.95 5.12 6.39
C VAL A 33 -3.98 4.11 6.88
N ASP A 34 -5.28 4.34 6.64
CA ASP A 34 -6.32 3.36 7.00
C ASP A 34 -6.18 2.08 6.18
N ALA A 35 -5.82 2.21 4.91
CA ALA A 35 -5.55 1.05 4.05
C ALA A 35 -4.37 0.21 4.58
N PHE A 36 -3.28 0.84 5.04
CA PHE A 36 -2.16 0.13 5.66
C PHE A 36 -2.56 -0.61 6.94
N VAL A 37 -3.37 0.02 7.80
CA VAL A 37 -3.87 -0.59 9.04
C VAL A 37 -4.79 -1.77 8.71
N ARG A 38 -5.77 -1.57 7.84
CA ARG A 38 -6.70 -2.63 7.40
C ARG A 38 -6.00 -3.79 6.71
N ALA A 39 -4.97 -3.51 5.92
CA ALA A 39 -4.16 -4.53 5.28
C ALA A 39 -3.27 -5.31 6.28
N GLY A 40 -3.27 -4.94 7.56
CA GLY A 40 -2.43 -5.55 8.59
C GLY A 40 -0.94 -5.33 8.34
N LEU A 41 -0.57 -4.28 7.61
CA LEU A 41 0.82 -3.92 7.33
C LEU A 41 1.44 -3.09 8.46
N VAL A 42 0.61 -2.48 9.29
CA VAL A 42 0.98 -1.69 10.47
C VAL A 42 -0.08 -1.94 11.55
N ALA A 43 0.30 -1.86 12.82
CA ALA A 43 -0.62 -2.05 13.94
C ALA A 43 -1.46 -0.79 14.23
N SER A 44 -1.00 0.40 13.82
CA SER A 44 -1.72 1.65 14.07
C SER A 44 -1.38 2.75 13.07
N ARG A 45 -2.21 3.80 13.02
CA ARG A 45 -1.96 5.01 12.22
C ARG A 45 -0.65 5.71 12.60
N GLY A 46 -0.31 5.70 13.89
CA GLY A 46 0.93 6.30 14.39
C GLY A 46 2.19 5.55 13.93
N GLU A 47 2.13 4.22 13.89
CA GLU A 47 3.20 3.39 13.33
C GLU A 47 3.41 3.67 11.84
N ALA A 48 2.32 3.78 11.08
CA ALA A 48 2.38 4.11 9.66
C ALA A 48 3.11 5.43 9.41
N ARG A 49 2.75 6.49 10.15
CA ARG A 49 3.40 7.81 10.02
C ARG A 49 4.88 7.78 10.39
N ARG A 50 5.25 7.05 11.44
CA ARG A 50 6.66 6.85 11.80
C ARG A 50 7.42 6.13 10.70
N LEU A 51 6.85 5.07 10.12
CA LEU A 51 7.46 4.35 9.01
C LEU A 51 7.56 5.22 7.76
N ALA A 52 6.53 5.99 7.40
CA ALA A 52 6.58 6.92 6.27
C ALA A 52 7.69 7.98 6.45
N ALA A 53 7.80 8.58 7.65
CA ALA A 53 8.87 9.52 7.96
C ALA A 53 10.28 8.91 7.82
N GLN A 54 10.42 7.60 8.07
CA GLN A 54 11.66 6.84 7.89
C GLN A 54 11.84 6.30 6.46
N GLY A 55 10.91 6.57 5.53
CA GLY A 55 10.93 6.04 4.17
C GLY A 55 10.61 4.54 4.08
N GLY A 56 9.96 3.99 5.10
CA GLY A 56 9.57 2.59 5.23
C GLY A 56 8.21 2.26 4.62
N LEU A 57 7.41 3.23 4.16
CA LEU A 57 6.15 2.96 3.45
C LEU A 57 6.28 3.26 1.96
N ALA A 58 5.63 2.44 1.15
CA ALA A 58 5.52 2.66 -0.29
C ALA A 58 4.19 2.16 -0.85
N LEU A 59 3.75 2.79 -1.92
CA LEU A 59 2.62 2.42 -2.77
C LEU A 59 3.14 2.28 -4.20
N ASP A 60 2.93 1.12 -4.84
CA ASP A 60 3.36 0.85 -6.23
C ASP A 60 4.83 1.24 -6.49
N ALA A 61 5.70 0.88 -5.54
CA ALA A 61 7.13 1.19 -5.50
C ALA A 61 7.49 2.67 -5.26
N ALA A 62 6.53 3.59 -5.25
CA ALA A 62 6.73 4.98 -4.84
C ALA A 62 6.72 5.11 -3.31
N ARG A 63 7.72 5.79 -2.74
CA ARG A 63 7.78 6.01 -1.29
C ARG A 63 6.71 6.99 -0.85
N LEU A 64 6.09 6.72 0.28
CA LEU A 64 5.11 7.60 0.90
C LEU A 64 5.75 8.37 2.05
N ASP A 65 5.49 9.68 2.08
CA ASP A 65 5.81 10.54 3.21
C ASP A 65 4.58 10.70 4.13
N ALA A 66 4.74 11.46 5.21
CA ALA A 66 3.66 11.67 6.16
C ALA A 66 2.45 12.40 5.56
N ALA A 67 2.65 13.29 4.58
CA ALA A 67 1.57 14.04 3.94
C ALA A 67 0.76 13.14 2.99
N ALA A 68 1.42 12.25 2.26
CA ALA A 68 0.78 11.29 1.37
C ALA A 68 -0.13 10.32 2.14
N LEU A 69 0.17 10.02 3.41
CA LEU A 69 -0.64 9.09 4.21
C LEU A 69 -2.05 9.59 4.52
N ASP A 70 -2.25 10.90 4.59
CA ASP A 70 -3.55 11.49 4.86
C ASP A 70 -4.36 11.70 3.56
N ARG A 71 -3.80 11.37 2.39
CA ARG A 71 -4.51 11.41 1.10
C ARG A 71 -5.66 10.40 1.09
N PRO A 72 -6.83 10.74 0.52
CA PRO A 72 -7.91 9.80 0.28
C PRO A 72 -7.44 8.59 -0.52
N LEU A 73 -7.92 7.41 -0.14
CA LEU A 73 -7.52 6.15 -0.78
C LEU A 73 -7.94 6.12 -2.26
N VAL A 74 -9.12 6.64 -2.56
CA VAL A 74 -9.65 6.76 -3.93
C VAL A 74 -8.69 7.51 -4.87
N ASP A 75 -8.03 8.57 -4.37
CA ASP A 75 -7.11 9.36 -5.18
C ASP A 75 -5.74 8.67 -5.34
N ALA A 76 -5.39 7.82 -4.39
CA ALA A 76 -4.13 7.08 -4.40
C ALA A 76 -4.20 5.82 -5.29
N LEU A 77 -5.39 5.29 -5.56
CA LEU A 77 -5.63 4.09 -6.35
C LEU A 77 -6.48 4.40 -7.60
N PRO A 78 -5.94 5.14 -8.59
CA PRO A 78 -6.69 5.53 -9.78
C PRO A 78 -7.19 4.33 -10.60
N ASP A 79 -6.43 3.24 -10.62
CA ASP A 79 -6.79 1.99 -11.32
C ASP A 79 -7.62 1.03 -10.44
N GLY A 80 -8.03 1.48 -9.24
CA GLY A 80 -8.73 0.64 -8.25
C GLY A 80 -7.87 -0.51 -7.71
N THR A 81 -6.55 -0.46 -7.88
CA THR A 81 -5.62 -1.47 -7.39
C THR A 81 -4.28 -0.83 -7.10
N GLY A 82 -3.60 -1.31 -6.05
CA GLY A 82 -2.26 -0.87 -5.73
C GLY A 82 -1.54 -1.81 -4.76
N LEU A 83 -0.22 -1.76 -4.79
CA LEU A 83 0.63 -2.56 -3.92
C LEU A 83 1.11 -1.73 -2.74
N LEU A 84 0.55 -2.00 -1.55
CA LEU A 84 1.02 -1.42 -0.31
C LEU A 84 2.22 -2.19 0.21
N ARG A 85 3.26 -1.46 0.62
CA ARG A 85 4.49 -2.02 1.19
C ARG A 85 4.85 -1.34 2.50
N ALA A 86 5.13 -2.15 3.52
CA ALA A 86 5.69 -1.71 4.78
C ALA A 86 7.04 -2.40 5.04
N GLY A 87 8.11 -1.60 5.03
CA GLY A 87 9.49 -2.06 5.14
C GLY A 87 9.92 -2.91 3.96
N LYS A 88 10.90 -3.80 4.18
CA LYS A 88 11.48 -4.60 3.09
C LYS A 88 10.65 -5.82 2.70
N LYS A 89 9.92 -6.43 3.64
CA LYS A 89 9.33 -7.78 3.50
C LYS A 89 7.80 -7.84 3.53
N ARG A 90 7.11 -6.82 4.08
CA ARG A 90 5.66 -6.86 4.21
C ARG A 90 5.05 -6.11 3.04
N TYR A 91 4.24 -6.80 2.26
CA TYR A 91 3.52 -6.23 1.14
C TYR A 91 2.13 -6.86 1.07
N ARG A 92 1.14 -6.06 0.69
CA ARG A 92 -0.26 -6.46 0.50
C ARG A 92 -0.78 -5.75 -0.74
N ARG A 93 -1.47 -6.49 -1.59
CA ARG A 93 -2.20 -5.89 -2.70
C ARG A 93 -3.53 -5.40 -2.18
N VAL A 94 -3.90 -4.18 -2.49
CA VAL A 94 -5.23 -3.63 -2.23
C VAL A 94 -5.97 -3.53 -3.56
N VAL A 95 -7.21 -3.97 -3.56
CA VAL A 95 -8.12 -3.88 -4.70
C VAL A 95 -9.39 -3.20 -4.24
N VAL A 96 -9.87 -2.24 -5.02
CA VAL A 96 -11.13 -1.55 -4.85
C VAL A 96 -12.18 -2.28 -5.69
N GLY A 97 -13.29 -2.66 -5.07
CA GLY A 97 -14.38 -3.39 -5.73
C GLY A 97 -15.70 -3.29 -4.99
#